data_AF-A0AB34LES0-F1
#
_entry.id   AF-A0AB34LES0-F1
#
_cell.length_a   1.000
_cell.length_b   1.000
_cell.length_c   1.000
_cell.angle_alpha   90.00
_cell.angle_beta   90.00
_cell.angle_gamma   90.00
#
_symmetry.space_group_name_H-M   'P 1'
#
loop_
_entity.id
_entity.type
_entity.pdbx_description
1 polymer ?
#
loop_
_entity_poly.entity_id
_entity_poly.type
_entity_poly.pdbx_seq_one_letter_code
_entity_poly.pdbx_strand_id
1 'polypeptide(L)'
;MKLILTISAMILFLITGCESGKQPANDFLTVDITANYPKKELILQDFLDVEYIPLETNEEFITSASMQAIGKNLIILRNKNGQDGDIFIFDRTGKGQRKINRSGQGSQEYTNIGSIALDEEKGELFINNYYSSQFIVYDLSGNFKRTLKYDKDFNFNSGKIYNFDQDNLICYDEIGNYKNLRKSAFWLLSKQDGSIVKEIELPYEHKISPFLS
;
A
#
# COMPACT_ATOMS: atom_id res chain seq x y z
N MET A 1 50.11 -62.33 5.30
CA MET A 1 49.29 -62.09 6.52
C MET A 1 49.51 -60.72 7.14
N LYS A 2 50.75 -60.26 7.41
CA LYS A 2 51.00 -58.95 8.04
C LYS A 2 50.51 -57.73 7.23
N LEU A 3 50.59 -57.78 5.89
CA LEU A 3 50.16 -56.67 5.02
C LEU A 3 48.63 -56.49 4.93
N ILE A 4 47.87 -57.59 5.07
CA ILE A 4 46.40 -57.58 5.02
C ILE A 4 45.81 -57.09 6.35
N LEU A 5 46.46 -57.44 7.47
CA LEU A 5 46.11 -56.93 8.80
C LEU A 5 46.37 -55.43 8.95
N THR A 6 47.43 -54.89 8.32
CA THR A 6 47.71 -53.44 8.33
C THR A 6 46.72 -52.63 7.49
N ILE A 7 46.24 -53.17 6.36
CA ILE A 7 45.25 -52.48 5.52
C ILE A 7 43.86 -52.51 6.20
N SER A 8 43.51 -53.61 6.87
CA SER A 8 42.26 -53.72 7.64
C SER A 8 42.22 -52.79 8.86
N ALA A 9 43.36 -52.47 9.46
CA ALA A 9 43.44 -51.54 10.59
C ALA A 9 43.35 -50.06 10.17
N MET A 10 43.74 -49.73 8.93
CA MET A 10 43.68 -48.36 8.40
C MET A 10 42.25 -47.96 7.96
N ILE A 11 41.43 -48.93 7.56
CA ILE A 11 40.04 -48.71 7.14
C ILE A 11 39.11 -48.46 8.35
N LEU A 12 39.48 -48.92 9.55
CA LEU A 12 38.68 -48.74 10.77
C LEU A 12 38.74 -47.31 11.36
N PHE A 13 39.71 -46.49 10.94
CA PHE A 13 39.85 -45.10 11.42
C PHE A 13 39.09 -44.07 10.57
N LEU A 14 38.43 -44.49 9.48
CA LEU A 14 37.74 -43.59 8.53
C LEU A 14 36.26 -43.35 8.85
N ILE A 15 35.73 -43.88 9.96
CA ILE A 15 34.28 -43.83 10.29
C ILE A 15 33.94 -43.15 11.62
N THR A 16 34.89 -42.48 12.27
CA THR A 16 34.57 -41.58 13.40
C THR A 16 34.67 -40.12 12.95
N GLY A 17 33.70 -39.73 12.12
CA GLY A 17 33.50 -38.37 11.66
C GLY A 17 32.03 -38.10 11.42
N CYS A 18 31.16 -38.57 12.33
CA CYS A 18 29.80 -38.07 12.43
C CYS A 18 29.91 -36.69 13.05
N GLU A 19 30.28 -35.69 12.25
CA GLU A 19 29.90 -34.32 12.54
C GLU A 19 28.37 -34.33 12.49
N SER A 20 27.77 -34.44 13.68
CA SER A 20 26.36 -34.11 13.89
C SER A 20 26.12 -32.82 13.12
N GLY A 21 25.33 -32.91 12.04
CA GLY A 21 25.05 -31.79 11.16
C GLY A 21 24.60 -30.62 12.03
N LYS A 22 25.52 -29.69 12.28
CA LYS A 22 25.15 -28.35 12.67
C LYS A 22 24.45 -27.86 11.41
N GLN A 23 23.11 -27.93 11.42
CA GLN A 23 22.35 -27.01 10.60
C GLN A 23 23.00 -25.65 10.82
N PRO A 24 23.27 -24.87 9.75
CA PRO A 24 23.71 -23.50 9.96
C PRO A 24 22.69 -22.92 10.94
N ALA A 25 23.14 -22.56 12.14
CA ALA A 25 22.31 -21.77 13.01
C ALA A 25 21.92 -20.61 12.11
N ASN A 26 20.62 -20.48 11.82
CA ASN A 26 20.14 -19.26 11.20
C ASN A 26 20.49 -18.20 12.24
N ASP A 27 21.64 -17.56 12.07
CA ASP A 27 22.12 -16.45 12.87
C ASP A 27 21.20 -15.29 12.51
N PHE A 28 19.99 -15.36 13.04
CA PHE A 28 19.05 -14.27 13.01
C PHE A 28 19.65 -13.18 13.86
N LEU A 29 19.81 -12.01 13.25
CA LEU A 29 20.18 -10.81 13.96
C LEU A 29 19.11 -10.56 15.04
N THR A 30 19.44 -10.88 16.29
CA THR A 30 18.54 -10.68 17.42
C THR A 30 18.82 -9.30 17.98
N VAL A 31 17.85 -8.40 17.85
CA VAL A 31 17.93 -7.04 18.39
C VAL A 31 17.19 -7.01 19.73
N ASP A 32 17.90 -6.73 20.81
CA ASP A 32 17.32 -6.55 22.14
C ASP A 32 16.74 -5.15 22.26
N ILE A 33 15.43 -5.02 22.06
CA ILE A 33 14.71 -3.73 22.14
C ILE A 33 14.72 -3.10 23.54
N THR A 34 15.18 -3.80 24.58
CA THR A 34 15.32 -3.27 25.94
C THR A 34 16.72 -2.72 26.24
N ALA A 35 17.70 -3.04 25.39
CA ALA A 35 19.06 -2.56 25.51
C ALA A 35 19.21 -1.11 25.01
N ASN A 36 20.09 -0.36 25.67
CA ASN A 36 20.48 0.98 25.19
C ASN A 36 21.58 0.87 24.15
N TYR A 37 21.23 1.07 22.88
CA TYR A 37 22.19 1.17 21.78
C TYR A 37 22.66 2.63 21.57
N PRO A 38 23.90 2.85 21.12
CA PRO A 38 24.37 4.20 20.78
C PRO A 38 23.51 4.78 19.65
N LYS A 39 23.09 6.03 19.82
CA LYS A 39 22.41 6.77 18.75
C LYS A 39 23.39 6.94 17.59
N LYS A 40 22.99 6.48 16.40
CA LYS A 40 23.73 6.68 15.16
C LYS A 40 22.97 7.69 14.30
N GLU A 41 23.66 8.72 13.85
CA GLU A 41 23.14 9.59 12.80
C GLU A 41 23.15 8.81 11.49
N LEU A 42 21.99 8.73 10.84
CA LEU A 42 21.82 8.06 9.56
C LEU A 42 21.45 9.11 8.52
N ILE A 43 22.31 9.28 7.54
CA ILE A 43 22.04 10.09 6.37
C ILE A 43 21.35 9.17 5.36
N LEU A 44 20.07 9.42 5.07
CA LEU A 44 19.29 8.51 4.22
C LEU A 44 19.90 8.32 2.83
N GLN A 45 20.57 9.35 2.30
CA GLN A 45 21.28 9.32 1.02
C GLN A 45 22.43 8.31 0.98
N ASP A 46 22.99 7.91 2.14
CA ASP A 46 24.05 6.90 2.20
C ASP A 46 23.51 5.49 1.92
N PHE A 47 22.19 5.31 2.03
CA PHE A 47 21.53 4.00 1.95
C PHE A 47 20.48 3.92 0.84
N LEU A 48 19.95 5.06 0.38
CA LEU A 48 18.81 5.14 -0.54
C LEU A 48 19.04 6.21 -1.60
N ASP A 49 18.60 5.92 -2.82
CA ASP A 49 18.47 6.93 -3.87
C ASP A 49 17.35 7.92 -3.49
N VAL A 50 17.69 9.21 -3.45
CA VAL A 50 16.74 10.29 -3.11
C VAL A 50 16.48 11.14 -4.34
N GLU A 51 15.22 11.26 -4.73
CA GLU A 51 14.76 12.12 -5.83
C GLU A 51 14.02 13.34 -5.27
N TYR A 52 14.35 14.53 -5.77
CA TYR A 52 13.63 15.78 -5.47
C TYR A 52 12.90 16.26 -6.73
N ILE A 53 11.57 16.31 -6.68
CA ILE A 53 10.72 16.72 -7.80
C ILE A 53 10.10 18.08 -7.47
N PRO A 54 10.58 19.19 -8.07
CA PRO A 54 9.97 20.50 -7.90
C PRO A 54 8.65 20.56 -8.67
N LEU A 55 7.54 20.83 -7.99
CA LEU A 55 6.25 20.94 -8.64
C LEU A 55 6.09 22.31 -9.33
N GLU A 56 5.63 22.31 -10.57
CA GLU A 56 5.23 23.50 -11.29
C GLU A 56 4.21 24.28 -10.45
N THR A 57 4.48 25.56 -10.26
CA THR A 57 3.66 26.46 -9.46
C THR A 57 3.33 27.69 -10.29
N ASN A 58 2.07 27.80 -10.70
CA ASN A 58 1.50 28.92 -11.43
C ASN A 58 0.03 29.09 -11.00
N GLU A 59 -0.72 30.04 -11.56
CA GLU A 59 -2.12 30.30 -11.16
C GLU A 59 -3.05 29.07 -11.31
N GLU A 60 -2.77 28.16 -12.24
CA GLU A 60 -3.54 26.94 -12.45
C GLU A 60 -3.11 25.81 -11.48
N PHE A 61 -1.81 25.70 -11.20
CA PHE A 61 -1.20 24.63 -10.40
C PHE A 61 -0.74 25.12 -9.02
N ILE A 62 -1.65 25.73 -8.25
CA ILE A 62 -1.42 26.02 -6.83
C ILE A 62 -2.00 24.88 -5.99
N THR A 63 -1.11 24.11 -5.34
CA THR A 63 -1.51 23.00 -4.49
C THR A 63 -0.81 22.99 -3.13
N SER A 64 -1.52 22.57 -2.08
CA SER A 64 -0.90 22.24 -0.79
C SER A 64 -0.22 20.86 -0.79
N ALA A 65 -0.13 20.20 -1.94
CA ALA A 65 0.56 18.94 -2.19
C ALA A 65 0.15 17.78 -1.26
N SER A 66 -1.16 17.59 -1.01
CA SER A 66 -1.63 16.41 -0.29
C SER A 66 -1.54 15.18 -1.20
N MET A 67 -0.55 14.33 -0.96
CA MET A 67 -0.24 13.15 -1.77
C MET A 67 -1.39 12.14 -1.76
N GLN A 68 -1.86 11.75 -2.94
CA GLN A 68 -2.87 10.71 -3.12
C GLN A 68 -2.28 9.45 -3.75
N ALA A 69 -1.50 9.59 -4.82
CA ALA A 69 -0.83 8.47 -5.48
C ALA A 69 0.46 8.91 -6.17
N ILE A 70 1.44 8.01 -6.21
CA ILE A 70 2.66 8.14 -7.01
C ILE A 70 2.72 6.93 -7.92
N GLY A 71 2.57 7.18 -9.22
CA GLY A 71 2.72 6.19 -10.27
C GLY A 71 4.14 6.17 -10.86
N LYS A 72 4.30 5.38 -11.90
CA LYS A 72 5.53 5.30 -12.70
C LYS A 72 5.83 6.64 -13.37
N ASN A 73 4.83 7.28 -13.99
CA ASN A 73 5.02 8.54 -14.73
C ASN A 73 4.20 9.70 -14.15
N LEU A 74 3.25 9.43 -13.26
CA LEU A 74 2.31 10.44 -12.75
C LEU A 74 2.35 10.58 -11.23
N ILE A 75 2.05 11.78 -10.75
CA ILE A 75 1.86 12.12 -9.35
C ILE A 75 0.46 12.74 -9.21
N ILE A 76 -0.35 12.20 -8.30
CA ILE A 76 -1.72 12.66 -8.05
C ILE A 76 -1.77 13.36 -6.69
N LEU A 77 -2.14 14.62 -6.71
CA LEU A 77 -2.23 15.48 -5.53
C LEU A 77 -3.63 16.08 -5.40
N ARG A 78 -3.95 16.51 -4.19
CA ARG A 78 -5.11 17.36 -3.88
C ARG A 78 -4.71 18.46 -2.91
N ASN A 79 -5.60 19.43 -2.72
CA ASN A 79 -5.48 20.37 -1.61
C ASN A 79 -5.88 19.73 -0.29
N LYS A 80 -5.24 20.15 0.80
CA LYS A 80 -5.51 19.72 2.18
C LYS A 80 -6.99 20.00 2.47
N ASN A 81 -7.65 19.07 3.15
CA ASN A 81 -9.09 19.05 3.40
C ASN A 81 -9.97 18.85 2.13
N GLY A 82 -9.40 19.01 0.93
CA GLY A 82 -9.98 18.85 -0.41
C GLY A 82 -11.43 19.27 -0.55
N GLN A 83 -11.75 20.46 -0.04
CA GLN A 83 -13.07 21.09 -0.15
C GLN A 83 -13.29 21.77 -1.50
N ASP A 84 -12.23 22.18 -2.19
CA ASP A 84 -12.31 22.70 -3.56
C ASP A 84 -12.69 21.59 -4.55
N GLY A 85 -12.29 20.34 -4.25
CA GLY A 85 -12.44 19.20 -5.13
C GLY A 85 -11.43 19.15 -6.26
N ASP A 86 -10.37 19.95 -6.20
CA ASP A 86 -9.33 19.94 -7.23
C ASP A 86 -8.46 18.68 -7.09
N ILE A 87 -8.28 17.98 -8.22
CA ILE A 87 -7.35 16.88 -8.39
C ILE A 87 -6.27 17.35 -9.36
N PHE A 88 -5.03 17.35 -8.90
CA PHE A 88 -3.88 17.77 -9.70
C PHE A 88 -3.11 16.54 -10.18
N ILE A 89 -2.80 16.51 -11.47
CA ILE A 89 -1.99 15.48 -12.11
C ILE A 89 -0.70 16.14 -12.57
N PHE A 90 0.42 15.69 -12.02
CA PHE A 90 1.76 16.08 -12.41
C PHE A 90 2.47 14.89 -13.05
N ASP A 91 3.46 15.16 -13.91
CA ASP A 91 4.42 14.13 -14.31
C ASP A 91 5.55 13.99 -13.28
N ARG A 92 6.46 13.03 -13.48
CA ARG A 92 7.63 12.83 -12.62
C ARG A 92 8.70 13.92 -12.71
N THR A 93 8.63 14.82 -13.70
CA THR A 93 9.49 16.02 -13.73
C THR A 93 8.92 17.15 -12.86
N GLY A 94 7.69 16.98 -12.36
CA GLY A 94 6.97 17.96 -11.58
C GLY A 94 6.16 18.94 -12.42
N LYS A 95 6.06 18.73 -13.74
CA LYS A 95 5.27 19.59 -14.63
C LYS A 95 3.79 19.26 -14.50
N GLY A 96 2.96 20.30 -14.39
CA GLY A 96 1.50 20.19 -14.33
C GLY A 96 0.95 19.65 -15.66
N GLN A 97 0.32 18.48 -15.61
CA GLN A 97 -0.31 17.86 -16.79
C GLN A 97 -1.78 18.26 -16.90
N ARG A 98 -2.48 18.28 -15.76
CA ARG A 98 -3.90 18.61 -15.70
C ARG A 98 -4.37 18.97 -14.29
N LYS A 99 -5.37 19.83 -14.22
CA LYS A 99 -6.25 19.98 -13.06
C LYS A 99 -7.66 19.54 -13.42
N ILE A 100 -8.23 18.64 -12.62
CA ILE A 100 -9.60 18.13 -12.78
C ILE A 100 -10.44 18.59 -11.59
N ASN A 101 -11.64 19.08 -11.88
CA ASN A 101 -12.65 19.33 -10.87
C ASN A 101 -14.03 18.86 -11.37
N ARG A 102 -14.60 17.88 -10.69
CA ARG A 102 -15.95 17.34 -10.92
C ARG A 102 -16.76 17.38 -9.61
N SER A 103 -16.51 18.39 -8.77
CA SER A 103 -17.29 18.63 -7.56
C SER A 103 -18.72 19.01 -7.91
N GLY A 104 -19.69 18.32 -7.31
CA GLY A 104 -21.10 18.63 -7.48
C GLY A 104 -22.01 17.54 -6.95
N GLN A 105 -23.29 17.62 -7.28
CA GLN A 105 -24.33 16.69 -6.81
C GLN A 105 -24.89 15.83 -7.95
N GLY A 106 -24.35 15.97 -9.16
CA GLY A 106 -24.71 15.16 -10.31
C GLY A 106 -24.29 13.70 -10.17
N SER A 107 -24.91 12.81 -10.95
CA SER A 107 -24.63 11.38 -10.93
C SER A 107 -23.22 10.98 -11.40
N GLN A 108 -22.50 11.91 -12.02
CA GLN A 108 -21.13 11.76 -12.53
C GLN A 108 -20.13 12.68 -11.80
N GLU A 109 -20.53 13.23 -10.66
CA GLU A 109 -19.78 14.20 -9.86
C GLU A 109 -19.56 13.65 -8.46
N TYR A 110 -18.43 14.01 -7.85
CA TYR A 110 -18.19 13.69 -6.44
C TYR A 110 -18.69 14.82 -5.56
N THR A 111 -19.30 14.46 -4.43
CA THR A 111 -19.73 15.46 -3.44
C THR A 111 -18.59 15.79 -2.49
N ASN A 112 -17.72 14.81 -2.22
CA ASN A 112 -16.50 14.99 -1.46
C ASN A 112 -15.51 13.86 -1.80
N ILE A 113 -14.24 14.22 -1.97
CA ILE A 113 -13.17 13.25 -2.23
C ILE A 113 -12.69 12.68 -0.89
N GLY A 114 -12.96 11.40 -0.63
CA GLY A 114 -12.38 10.68 0.50
C GLY A 114 -10.91 10.34 0.22
N SER A 115 -10.70 9.49 -0.78
CA SER A 115 -9.41 9.00 -1.23
C SER A 115 -9.42 8.76 -2.74
N ILE A 116 -8.22 8.71 -3.35
CA ILE A 116 -8.05 8.48 -4.79
C ILE A 116 -7.07 7.33 -4.99
N ALA A 117 -7.46 6.33 -5.78
CA ALA A 117 -6.53 5.34 -6.32
C ALA A 117 -6.26 5.62 -7.81
N LEU A 118 -4.99 5.50 -8.21
CA LEU A 118 -4.54 5.60 -9.59
C LEU A 118 -4.28 4.20 -10.14
N ASP A 119 -4.98 3.84 -11.22
CA ASP A 119 -4.57 2.77 -12.12
C ASP A 119 -3.93 3.41 -13.36
N GLU A 120 -2.61 3.56 -13.32
CA GLU A 120 -1.88 4.25 -14.39
C GLU A 120 -1.84 3.44 -15.68
N GLU A 121 -1.80 2.11 -15.59
CA GLU A 121 -1.79 1.23 -16.77
C GLU A 121 -3.08 1.37 -17.57
N LYS A 122 -4.23 1.46 -16.88
CA LYS A 122 -5.55 1.65 -17.51
C LYS A 122 -5.93 3.13 -17.68
N GLY A 123 -5.12 4.05 -17.16
CA GLY A 123 -5.39 5.49 -17.18
C GLY A 123 -6.69 5.86 -16.44
N GLU A 124 -6.92 5.26 -15.27
CA GLU A 124 -8.14 5.46 -14.48
C GLU A 124 -7.86 6.04 -13.10
N LEU A 125 -8.75 6.92 -12.65
CA LEU A 125 -8.80 7.46 -11.30
C LEU A 125 -10.07 6.95 -10.62
N PHE A 126 -9.89 6.26 -9.49
CA PHE A 126 -10.98 5.79 -8.65
C PHE A 126 -11.16 6.75 -7.49
N ILE A 127 -12.22 7.55 -7.55
CA ILE A 127 -12.54 8.56 -6.52
C ILE A 127 -13.51 7.95 -5.53
N ASN A 128 -13.07 7.77 -4.29
CA ASN A 128 -13.97 7.38 -3.21
C ASN A 128 -14.83 8.57 -2.81
N ASN A 129 -16.14 8.48 -3.05
CA ASN A 129 -17.06 9.59 -2.81
C ASN A 129 -17.53 9.56 -1.35
N TYR A 130 -16.88 10.33 -0.48
CA TYR A 130 -16.87 10.16 0.99
C TYR A 130 -18.26 10.03 1.66
N TYR A 131 -19.30 10.66 1.14
CA TYR A 131 -20.65 10.60 1.72
C TYR A 131 -21.56 9.55 1.08
N SER A 132 -21.01 8.67 0.25
CA SER A 132 -21.75 7.65 -0.48
C SER A 132 -20.92 6.38 -0.63
N SER A 133 -21.55 5.21 -0.50
CA SER A 133 -20.87 3.91 -0.67
C SER A 133 -20.59 3.58 -2.13
N GLN A 134 -19.80 4.43 -2.81
CA GLN A 134 -19.45 4.28 -4.21
C GLN A 134 -18.09 4.91 -4.56
N PHE A 135 -17.43 4.31 -5.54
CA PHE A 135 -16.34 4.93 -6.28
C PHE A 135 -16.87 5.53 -7.58
N ILE A 136 -16.41 6.73 -7.91
CA ILE A 136 -16.63 7.34 -9.22
C ILE A 136 -15.33 7.23 -10.00
N VAL A 137 -15.41 6.62 -11.17
CA VAL A 137 -14.23 6.33 -11.99
C VAL A 137 -14.15 7.34 -13.14
N TYR A 138 -13.03 8.03 -13.24
CA TYR A 138 -12.71 8.93 -14.35
C TYR A 138 -11.51 8.42 -15.13
N ASP A 139 -11.37 8.84 -16.38
CA ASP A 139 -10.08 8.78 -17.06
C ASP A 139 -9.14 9.90 -16.57
N LEU A 140 -7.88 9.89 -17.00
CA LEU A 140 -6.89 10.93 -16.67
C LEU A 140 -7.21 12.31 -17.26
N SER A 141 -8.22 12.43 -18.13
CA SER A 141 -8.70 13.72 -18.64
C SER A 141 -9.85 14.28 -17.80
N GLY A 142 -10.39 13.52 -16.85
CA GLY A 142 -11.54 13.89 -16.02
C GLY A 142 -12.89 13.55 -16.64
N ASN A 143 -12.92 12.69 -17.67
CA ASN A 143 -14.16 12.19 -18.24
C ASN A 143 -14.67 11.03 -17.40
N PHE A 144 -15.97 11.05 -17.12
CA PHE A 144 -16.64 9.98 -16.38
C PHE A 144 -16.60 8.67 -17.18
N LYS A 145 -16.24 7.57 -16.51
CA LYS A 145 -16.27 6.21 -17.07
C LYS A 145 -17.42 5.41 -16.50
N ARG A 146 -17.48 5.26 -15.18
CA ARG A 146 -18.46 4.43 -14.48
C ARG A 146 -18.52 4.74 -12.98
N THR A 147 -19.54 4.21 -12.33
CA THR A 147 -19.69 4.23 -10.88
C THR A 147 -19.65 2.79 -10.36
N LEU A 148 -18.82 2.53 -9.36
CA LEU A 148 -18.75 1.24 -8.67
C LEU A 148 -19.45 1.39 -7.32
N LYS A 149 -20.50 0.62 -7.06
CA LYS A 149 -21.18 0.65 -5.77
C LYS A 149 -20.65 -0.49 -4.93
N TYR A 150 -20.39 -0.21 -3.65
CA TYR A 150 -20.10 -1.25 -2.67
C TYR A 150 -21.16 -1.26 -1.58
N ASP A 151 -21.19 -2.38 -0.86
CA ASP A 151 -22.15 -2.58 0.21
C ASP A 151 -21.97 -1.52 1.32
N LYS A 152 -23.10 -0.94 1.76
CA LYS A 152 -23.15 0.13 2.77
C LYS A 152 -22.69 -0.34 4.15
N ASP A 153 -22.64 -1.65 4.36
CA ASP A 153 -22.07 -2.21 5.57
C ASP A 153 -20.56 -1.97 5.65
N PHE A 154 -19.87 -1.67 4.55
CA PHE A 154 -18.47 -1.29 4.53
C PHE A 154 -18.31 0.23 4.60
N ASN A 155 -17.36 0.68 5.41
CA ASN A 155 -16.96 2.08 5.40
C ASN A 155 -15.51 2.22 4.94
N PHE A 156 -15.36 2.28 3.62
CA PHE A 156 -14.10 2.64 2.98
C PHE A 156 -13.88 4.16 2.94
N ASN A 157 -14.84 4.98 3.36
CA ASN A 157 -14.84 6.44 3.17
C ASN A 157 -13.71 7.11 3.97
N SER A 158 -13.48 6.62 5.18
CA SER A 158 -12.40 7.09 6.06
C SER A 158 -11.07 6.36 5.79
N GLY A 159 -11.14 5.20 5.13
CA GLY A 159 -10.00 4.37 4.82
C GLY A 159 -9.20 4.81 3.58
N LYS A 160 -7.92 4.43 3.57
CA LYS A 160 -7.10 4.53 2.37
C LYS A 160 -7.48 3.41 1.39
N ILE A 161 -7.57 3.77 0.12
CA ILE A 161 -7.73 2.82 -0.98
C ILE A 161 -6.45 2.83 -1.81
N TYR A 162 -6.08 1.68 -2.34
CA TYR A 162 -4.93 1.56 -3.23
C TYR A 162 -5.25 0.68 -4.42
N ASN A 163 -4.57 0.97 -5.52
CA ASN A 163 -4.49 0.04 -6.63
C ASN A 163 -3.69 -1.20 -6.21
N PHE A 164 -4.28 -2.40 -6.27
CA PHE A 164 -3.64 -3.62 -5.78
C PHE A 164 -3.04 -4.44 -6.93
N ASP A 165 -3.87 -4.79 -7.91
CA ASP A 165 -3.48 -5.51 -9.12
C ASP A 165 -4.27 -4.99 -10.31
N GLN A 166 -4.23 -5.66 -11.47
CA GLN A 166 -4.93 -5.18 -12.66
C GLN A 166 -6.45 -5.10 -12.48
N ASP A 167 -7.04 -5.94 -11.65
CA ASP A 167 -8.49 -6.13 -11.57
C ASP A 167 -9.07 -5.65 -10.24
N ASN A 168 -8.25 -5.42 -9.22
CA ASN A 168 -8.69 -5.18 -7.87
C ASN A 168 -8.10 -3.91 -7.23
N LEU A 169 -8.94 -3.23 -6.46
CA LEU A 169 -8.53 -2.28 -5.44
C LEU A 169 -8.35 -3.01 -4.11
N ILE A 170 -7.41 -2.57 -3.28
CA ILE A 170 -7.38 -2.93 -1.86
C ILE A 170 -7.95 -1.77 -1.04
N CYS A 171 -8.93 -2.09 -0.20
CA CYS A 171 -9.67 -1.13 0.61
C CYS A 171 -9.52 -1.47 2.08
N TYR A 172 -9.25 -0.45 2.89
CA TYR A 172 -9.22 -0.56 4.34
C TYR A 172 -10.56 -0.12 4.94
N ASP A 173 -11.21 -1.01 5.69
CA ASP A 173 -12.45 -0.71 6.40
C ASP A 173 -12.14 -0.25 7.82
N GLU A 174 -12.08 1.06 8.01
CA GLU A 174 -11.69 1.65 9.29
C GLU A 174 -12.78 1.42 10.37
N ILE A 175 -14.06 1.56 10.03
CA ILE A 175 -15.17 1.46 11.00
C ILE A 175 -15.52 0.02 11.37
N GLY A 176 -15.51 -0.92 10.42
CA GLY A 176 -15.64 -2.33 10.76
C GLY A 176 -14.54 -2.79 11.72
N ASN A 177 -13.35 -2.18 11.62
CA ASN A 177 -12.29 -2.39 12.58
C ASN A 177 -12.56 -1.76 13.95
N TYR A 178 -13.01 -0.50 14.01
CA TYR A 178 -13.28 0.22 15.26
C TYR A 178 -14.31 -0.47 16.15
N LYS A 179 -15.39 -1.00 15.55
CA LYS A 179 -16.49 -1.62 16.30
C LYS A 179 -16.31 -3.13 16.51
N ASN A 180 -15.15 -3.69 16.15
CA ASN A 180 -14.91 -5.14 16.10
C ASN A 180 -16.02 -5.91 15.35
N LEU A 181 -16.63 -5.27 14.35
CA LEU A 181 -17.69 -5.88 13.55
C LEU A 181 -17.12 -6.97 12.63
N ARG A 182 -15.83 -6.87 12.30
CA ARG A 182 -15.14 -7.74 11.35
C ARG A 182 -13.81 -8.22 11.91
N LYS A 183 -13.47 -9.46 11.56
CA LYS A 183 -12.14 -10.03 11.82
C LYS A 183 -11.09 -9.38 10.91
N SER A 184 -11.43 -9.07 9.66
CA SER A 184 -10.47 -8.47 8.74
C SER A 184 -10.66 -6.97 8.56
N ALA A 185 -9.52 -6.34 8.30
CA ALA A 185 -9.39 -4.92 8.06
C ALA A 185 -9.37 -4.55 6.58
N PHE A 186 -8.95 -5.50 5.74
CA PHE A 186 -8.62 -5.25 4.34
C PHE A 186 -9.43 -6.15 3.42
N TRP A 187 -9.89 -5.56 2.33
CA TRP A 187 -10.79 -6.19 1.37
C TRP A 187 -10.30 -5.90 -0.04
N LEU A 188 -10.37 -6.89 -0.92
CA LEU A 188 -10.17 -6.70 -2.36
C LEU A 188 -11.52 -6.47 -3.03
N LEU A 189 -11.60 -5.37 -3.78
CA LEU A 189 -12.78 -4.99 -4.54
C LEU A 189 -12.47 -5.01 -6.03
N SER A 190 -13.36 -5.62 -6.81
CA SER A 190 -13.30 -5.61 -8.27
C SER A 190 -13.41 -4.18 -8.82
N LYS A 191 -12.48 -3.79 -9.68
CA LYS A 191 -12.50 -2.52 -10.43
C LYS A 191 -13.55 -2.50 -11.54
N GLN A 192 -14.12 -3.66 -11.88
CA GLN A 192 -15.14 -3.76 -12.91
C GLN A 192 -16.49 -3.28 -12.40
N ASP A 193 -16.89 -3.73 -11.21
CA ASP A 193 -18.24 -3.53 -10.68
C ASP A 193 -18.31 -3.11 -9.20
N GLY A 194 -17.19 -3.12 -8.47
CA GLY A 194 -17.13 -2.79 -7.05
C GLY A 194 -17.47 -3.94 -6.10
N SER A 195 -17.68 -5.16 -6.64
CA SER A 195 -17.96 -6.34 -5.82
C SER A 195 -16.74 -6.75 -4.99
N ILE A 196 -16.99 -7.36 -3.83
CA ILE A 196 -15.92 -7.91 -2.98
C ILE A 196 -15.44 -9.21 -3.61
N VAL A 197 -14.15 -9.26 -3.90
CA VAL A 197 -13.47 -10.43 -4.46
C VAL A 197 -12.87 -11.28 -3.35
N LYS A 198 -12.30 -10.65 -2.33
CA LYS A 198 -11.60 -11.38 -1.26
C LYS A 198 -11.52 -10.57 0.04
N GLU A 199 -11.69 -11.27 1.15
CA GLU A 199 -11.29 -10.81 2.49
C GLU A 199 -9.81 -11.13 2.72
N ILE A 200 -9.01 -10.13 3.14
CA ILE A 200 -7.61 -10.35 3.52
C ILE A 200 -7.56 -10.58 5.03
N GLU A 201 -7.55 -11.85 5.39
CA GLU A 201 -7.38 -12.28 6.78
C GLU A 201 -5.93 -12.07 7.24
N LEU A 202 -5.78 -11.43 8.40
CA LEU A 202 -4.50 -11.35 9.08
C LEU A 202 -4.45 -12.43 10.17
N PRO A 203 -3.38 -13.25 10.25
CA PRO A 203 -3.26 -14.27 11.28
C PRO A 203 -2.94 -13.62 12.62
N TYR A 204 -3.92 -13.56 13.51
CA TYR A 204 -3.74 -13.13 14.90
C TYR A 204 -4.71 -13.86 15.83
N GLU A 205 -4.29 -14.16 17.06
CA GLU A 205 -5.15 -14.84 18.05
C GLU A 205 -6.20 -13.90 18.64
N HIS A 206 -5.78 -12.67 18.98
CA HIS A 206 -6.64 -11.64 19.56
C HIS A 206 -6.34 -10.27 18.97
N LYS A 207 -7.38 -9.50 18.67
CA LYS A 207 -7.25 -8.12 18.21
C LYS A 207 -7.14 -7.20 19.42
N ILE A 208 -6.02 -6.50 19.54
CA ILE A 208 -5.84 -5.45 20.55
C ILE A 208 -6.30 -4.14 19.92
N SER A 209 -7.30 -3.49 20.53
CA SER A 209 -7.73 -2.16 20.10
C SER A 209 -6.59 -1.17 20.31
N PRO A 210 -6.23 -0.34 19.31
CA PRO A 210 -5.26 0.75 19.51
C PRO A 210 -5.80 1.88 20.38
N PHE A 211 -7.10 1.86 20.73
CA PHE A 211 -7.71 2.81 21.65
C PHE A 211 -7.76 2.22 23.05
N LEU A 212 -7.10 2.91 23.99
CA LEU A 212 -7.27 2.67 25.42
C LEU A 212 -8.70 3.05 25.80
N SER A 213 -9.49 2.06 26.20
CA SER A 213 -10.80 2.24 26.84
C SER A 213 -10.65 2.73 28.27
#